data_AF-I3SS35-F1
#
_entry.id   AF-I3SS35-F1
#
_cell.length_a   1.000
_cell.length_b   1.000
_cell.length_c   1.000
_cell.angle_alpha   90.00
_cell.angle_beta   90.00
_cell.angle_gamma   90.00
#
_symmetry.space_group_name_H-M   'P 1'
#
loop_
_entity.id
_entity.type
_entity.pdbx_description
1 polymer ?
#
loop_
_entity_poly.entity_id
_entity_poly.type
_entity_poly.pdbx_seq_one_letter_code
_entity_poly.pdbx_strand_id
1 'polypeptide(L)'
;MNSPWDNDVVQFHKKLKNYWEKMVGEVEVKPQTEGAAFRKRWLFGGTTYRRMVEPLAIAQYYKDGGEDYVTKERSKHFKQLEEWLKESNGKDLESTSKKNVEAILTIDSCFWAHVEEALRSCKELKAAKEKEEELKKLVEFEEYVYKLLKNYAVSPEIFLEKSSFMFWWIEYKGIKGTSYSSPLVSFMNIAANRDQYTLGAYDFP
;
A
#
# COMPACT_ATOMS: atom_id res chain seq x y z
N MET A 1 -21.13 -5.35 -12.29
CA MET A 1 -20.92 -4.81 -13.65
C MET A 1 -19.76 -3.84 -13.56
N ASN A 2 -18.75 -3.97 -14.42
CA ASN A 2 -17.67 -2.99 -14.50
C ASN A 2 -18.22 -1.70 -15.12
N SER A 3 -17.88 -0.57 -14.51
CA SER A 3 -18.21 0.76 -14.99
C SER A 3 -17.40 1.09 -16.27
N PRO A 4 -17.86 1.98 -17.16
CA PRO A 4 -17.06 2.45 -18.29
C PRO A 4 -15.67 2.96 -17.86
N TRP A 5 -15.59 3.61 -16.70
CA TRP A 5 -14.35 4.09 -16.09
C TRP A 5 -13.36 2.96 -15.75
N ASP A 6 -13.87 1.78 -15.36
CA ASP A 6 -13.02 0.64 -15.05
C ASP A 6 -12.31 0.11 -16.29
N ASN A 7 -12.97 0.15 -17.46
CA ASN A 7 -12.37 -0.27 -18.73
C ASN A 7 -11.23 0.66 -19.15
N ASP A 8 -11.37 1.96 -18.91
CA ASP A 8 -10.32 2.94 -19.18
C ASP A 8 -9.10 2.71 -18.28
N VAL A 9 -9.33 2.43 -16.99
CA VAL A 9 -8.26 2.10 -16.03
C VAL A 9 -7.49 0.85 -16.47
N VAL A 10 -8.17 -0.19 -16.96
CA VAL A 10 -7.52 -1.40 -17.49
C VAL A 10 -6.61 -1.07 -18.68
N GLN A 11 -7.07 -0.20 -19.59
CA GLN A 11 -6.24 0.23 -20.73
C GLN A 11 -5.03 1.05 -20.29
N PHE A 12 -5.20 1.99 -19.36
CA PHE A 12 -4.09 2.79 -18.84
C PHE A 12 -3.08 1.94 -18.10
N HIS A 13 -3.54 1.01 -17.26
CA HIS A 13 -2.70 0.03 -16.59
C HIS A 13 -1.84 -0.73 -17.61
N LYS A 14 -2.45 -1.31 -18.65
CA LYS A 14 -1.71 -2.06 -19.68
C LYS A 14 -0.66 -1.20 -20.40
N LYS A 15 -1.01 0.04 -20.77
CA LYS A 15 -0.07 0.96 -21.46
C LYS A 15 1.11 1.33 -20.57
N LEU A 16 0.86 1.69 -19.33
CA LEU A 16 1.90 2.07 -18.36
C LEU A 16 2.80 0.88 -18.03
N LYS A 17 2.22 -0.31 -17.82
CA LYS A 17 2.97 -1.55 -17.59
C LYS A 17 3.95 -1.82 -18.72
N ASN A 18 3.48 -1.85 -19.96
CA ASN A 18 4.33 -2.10 -21.12
C ASN A 18 5.47 -1.09 -21.26
N TYR A 19 5.18 0.20 -21.01
CA TYR A 19 6.19 1.25 -21.05
C TYR A 19 7.26 1.02 -19.97
N TRP A 20 6.86 0.82 -18.72
CA TRP A 20 7.81 0.69 -17.60
C TRP A 20 8.59 -0.62 -17.64
N GLU A 21 7.99 -1.73 -18.05
CA GLU A 21 8.72 -2.99 -18.27
C GLU A 21 9.83 -2.81 -19.32
N LYS A 22 9.53 -2.14 -20.44
CA LYS A 22 10.52 -1.81 -21.46
C LYS A 22 11.61 -0.88 -20.92
N MET A 23 11.23 0.18 -20.22
CA MET A 23 12.17 1.14 -19.64
C MET A 23 13.12 0.50 -18.62
N VAL A 24 12.60 -0.35 -17.72
CA VAL A 24 13.42 -1.09 -16.76
C VAL A 24 14.41 -1.99 -17.51
N GLY A 25 13.95 -2.73 -18.52
CA GLY A 25 14.82 -3.58 -19.32
C GLY A 25 15.94 -2.81 -20.04
N GLU A 26 15.66 -1.62 -20.58
CA GLU A 26 16.67 -0.77 -21.21
C GLU A 26 17.73 -0.29 -20.21
N VAL A 27 17.33 0.09 -18.99
CA VAL A 27 18.28 0.55 -17.95
C VAL A 27 19.13 -0.60 -17.42
N GLU A 28 18.60 -1.81 -17.30
CA GLU A 28 19.38 -2.99 -16.92
C GLU A 28 20.48 -3.33 -17.94
N VAL A 29 20.19 -3.16 -19.24
CA VAL A 29 21.17 -3.41 -20.32
C VAL A 29 22.19 -2.27 -20.42
N LYS A 30 21.76 -1.02 -20.20
CA LYS A 30 22.62 0.17 -20.29
C LYS A 30 22.35 1.10 -19.11
N PRO A 31 23.07 0.92 -17.98
CA PRO A 31 22.89 1.75 -16.80
C PRO A 31 23.12 3.23 -17.10
N GLN A 32 22.23 4.08 -16.60
CA GLN A 32 22.40 5.53 -16.66
C GLN A 32 23.53 5.95 -15.71
N THR A 33 24.32 6.96 -16.10
CA THR A 33 25.41 7.47 -15.25
C THR A 33 24.89 8.05 -13.93
N GLU A 34 25.62 7.79 -12.84
CA GLU A 34 25.26 8.30 -11.52
C GLU A 34 25.25 9.82 -11.47
N GLY A 35 24.28 10.41 -10.75
CA GLY A 35 24.17 11.86 -10.56
C GLY A 35 23.50 12.65 -11.71
N ALA A 36 23.17 12.03 -12.84
CA ALA A 36 22.52 12.71 -13.95
C ALA A 36 21.08 13.18 -13.59
N ALA A 37 20.71 14.41 -13.96
CA ALA A 37 19.35 14.94 -13.78
C ALA A 37 18.27 14.04 -14.39
N PHE A 38 18.60 13.33 -15.47
CA PHE A 38 17.75 12.34 -16.11
C PHE A 38 17.44 11.15 -15.18
N ARG A 39 18.42 10.63 -14.43
CA ARG A 39 18.23 9.54 -13.45
C ARG A 39 17.24 9.96 -12.36
N LYS A 40 17.34 11.18 -11.83
CA LYS A 40 16.41 11.71 -10.82
C LYS A 40 14.97 11.84 -11.34
N ARG A 41 14.78 12.45 -12.52
CA ARG A 41 13.43 12.61 -13.13
C ARG A 41 12.78 11.26 -13.42
N TRP A 42 13.55 10.32 -13.92
CA TRP A 42 13.07 8.98 -14.20
C TRP A 42 12.77 8.18 -12.93
N LEU A 43 13.59 8.28 -11.87
CA LEU A 43 13.30 7.66 -10.56
C LEU A 43 12.01 8.20 -9.95
N PHE A 44 11.76 9.51 -10.05
CA PHE A 44 10.49 10.12 -9.62
C PHE A 44 9.32 9.50 -10.39
N GLY A 45 9.38 9.51 -11.73
CA GLY A 45 8.33 8.96 -12.58
C GLY A 45 8.07 7.47 -12.31
N GLY A 46 9.12 6.67 -12.10
CA GLY A 46 9.02 5.25 -11.82
C GLY A 46 8.43 4.96 -10.45
N THR A 47 8.77 5.78 -9.45
CA THR A 47 8.19 5.71 -8.11
C THR A 47 6.71 6.06 -8.11
N THR A 48 6.32 7.15 -8.78
CA THR A 48 4.89 7.52 -8.93
C THR A 48 4.12 6.43 -9.66
N TYR A 49 4.65 5.91 -10.78
CA TYR A 49 4.05 4.79 -11.50
C TYR A 49 3.84 3.58 -10.58
N ARG A 50 4.89 3.15 -9.86
CA ARG A 50 4.80 2.00 -8.95
C ARG A 50 3.70 2.20 -7.91
N ARG A 51 3.67 3.36 -7.23
CA ARG A 51 2.68 3.66 -6.19
C ARG A 51 1.23 3.79 -6.72
N MET A 52 1.04 4.17 -7.99
CA MET A 52 -0.29 4.25 -8.61
C MET A 52 -0.78 2.93 -9.19
N VAL A 53 0.12 2.15 -9.82
CA VAL A 53 -0.27 1.04 -10.69
C VAL A 53 -0.11 -0.32 -10.02
N GLU A 54 0.87 -0.50 -9.14
CA GLU A 54 1.03 -1.77 -8.42
C GLU A 54 -0.20 -2.14 -7.58
N PRO A 55 -0.90 -1.19 -6.90
CA PRO A 55 -2.20 -1.48 -6.28
C PRO A 55 -3.24 -2.10 -7.21
N LEU A 56 -3.28 -1.69 -8.49
CA LEU A 56 -4.22 -2.23 -9.47
C LEU A 56 -3.84 -3.65 -9.89
N ALA A 57 -2.54 -3.95 -10.00
CA ALA A 57 -2.04 -5.30 -10.25
C ALA A 57 -2.34 -6.24 -9.07
N ILE A 58 -2.15 -5.77 -7.84
CA ILE A 58 -2.50 -6.46 -6.60
C ILE A 58 -4.00 -6.77 -6.58
N ALA A 59 -4.86 -5.77 -6.81
CA ALA A 59 -6.31 -5.94 -6.81
C ALA A 59 -6.75 -7.02 -7.80
N GLN A 60 -6.19 -7.04 -9.01
CA GLN A 60 -6.49 -8.08 -10.00
C GLN A 60 -5.99 -9.46 -9.55
N TYR A 61 -4.79 -9.56 -8.99
CA TYR A 61 -4.22 -10.82 -8.51
C TYR A 61 -5.08 -11.50 -7.43
N TYR A 62 -5.49 -10.73 -6.42
CA TYR A 62 -6.34 -11.26 -5.33
C TYR A 62 -7.78 -11.53 -5.78
N LYS A 63 -8.29 -10.75 -6.74
CA LYS A 63 -9.58 -11.04 -7.38
C LYS A 63 -9.60 -12.39 -8.09
N ASP A 64 -8.46 -12.80 -8.67
CA ASP A 64 -8.30 -14.09 -9.36
C ASP A 64 -7.97 -15.24 -8.40
N GLY A 65 -8.02 -15.01 -7.08
CA GLY A 65 -7.76 -16.03 -6.05
C GLY A 65 -6.28 -16.20 -5.69
N GLY A 66 -5.43 -15.24 -6.06
CA GLY A 66 -4.02 -15.22 -5.69
C GLY A 66 -3.77 -15.11 -4.19
N GLU A 67 -2.60 -15.54 -3.74
CA GLU A 67 -2.15 -15.46 -2.35
C GLU A 67 -0.67 -15.14 -2.29
N ASP A 68 -0.24 -14.36 -1.30
CA ASP A 68 1.16 -14.00 -1.08
C ASP A 68 1.79 -13.29 -2.30
N TYR A 69 1.15 -12.21 -2.74
CA TYR A 69 1.55 -11.45 -3.93
C TYR A 69 3.02 -11.03 -3.90
N VAL A 70 3.48 -10.54 -2.73
CA VAL A 70 4.82 -9.94 -2.57
C VAL A 70 5.93 -10.94 -2.92
N THR A 71 5.76 -12.22 -2.54
CA THR A 71 6.75 -13.26 -2.82
C THR A 71 6.49 -13.95 -4.15
N LYS A 72 5.23 -14.29 -4.49
CA LYS A 72 4.90 -15.22 -5.58
C LYS A 72 4.73 -14.56 -6.95
N GLU A 73 4.09 -13.39 -7.02
CA GLU A 73 3.65 -12.82 -8.31
C GLU A 73 4.26 -11.44 -8.61
N ARG A 74 4.78 -10.74 -7.59
CA ARG A 74 5.26 -9.37 -7.73
C ARG A 74 6.27 -9.24 -8.88
N SER A 75 5.86 -8.51 -9.92
CA SER A 75 6.60 -8.38 -11.18
C SER A 75 7.99 -7.75 -10.98
N LYS A 76 8.96 -8.21 -11.77
CA LYS A 76 10.37 -7.78 -11.70
C LYS A 76 10.52 -6.26 -11.78
N HIS A 77 9.77 -5.61 -12.67
CA HIS A 77 9.93 -4.17 -12.88
C HIS A 77 9.53 -3.33 -11.66
N PHE A 78 8.52 -3.75 -10.87
CA PHE A 78 8.18 -3.07 -9.62
C PHE A 78 9.26 -3.23 -8.56
N LYS A 79 9.80 -4.45 -8.41
CA LYS A 79 10.92 -4.74 -7.50
C LYS A 79 12.14 -3.89 -7.83
N GLN A 80 12.50 -3.83 -9.11
CA GLN A 80 13.65 -3.08 -9.59
C GLN A 80 13.51 -1.57 -9.37
N LEU A 81 12.33 -1.02 -9.65
CA LEU A 81 12.05 0.41 -9.41
C LEU A 81 12.13 0.76 -7.92
N GLU A 82 11.69 -0.14 -7.03
CA GLU A 82 11.82 0.06 -5.58
C GLU A 82 13.28 -0.03 -5.11
N GLU A 83 14.05 -1.01 -5.62
CA GLU A 83 15.46 -1.18 -5.29
C GLU A 83 16.29 0.03 -5.70
N TRP A 84 16.13 0.50 -6.94
CA TRP A 84 16.83 1.70 -7.43
C TRP A 84 16.47 2.97 -6.65
N LEU A 85 15.24 3.07 -6.13
CA LEU A 85 14.86 4.17 -5.25
C LEU A 85 15.65 4.13 -3.93
N LYS A 86 15.76 2.94 -3.31
CA LYS A 86 16.51 2.72 -2.06
C LYS A 86 17.99 3.05 -2.24
N GLU A 87 18.61 2.60 -3.34
CA GLU A 87 20.01 2.89 -3.68
C GLU A 87 20.29 4.38 -3.85
N SER A 88 19.32 5.14 -4.37
CA SER A 88 19.49 6.56 -4.69
C SER A 88 19.57 7.49 -3.47
N ASN A 89 19.53 6.96 -2.24
CA ASN A 89 19.34 7.72 -1.00
C ASN A 89 18.15 8.69 -1.11
N GLY A 90 17.06 8.25 -1.73
CA GLY A 90 15.89 9.04 -2.12
C GLY A 90 15.04 9.57 -0.96
N LYS A 91 15.66 10.10 0.10
CA LYS A 91 15.02 10.72 1.27
C LYS A 91 14.01 11.80 0.85
N ASP A 92 14.26 12.51 -0.24
CA ASP A 92 13.34 13.52 -0.78
C ASP A 92 12.05 12.90 -1.37
N LEU A 93 12.12 11.69 -1.93
CA LEU A 93 11.01 10.96 -2.57
C LEU A 93 10.20 10.10 -1.58
N GLU A 94 10.83 9.76 -0.45
CA GLU A 94 10.19 9.15 0.70
C GLU A 94 9.83 10.16 1.79
N SER A 95 10.10 11.45 1.54
CA SER A 95 9.75 12.54 2.46
C SER A 95 8.24 12.61 2.61
N THR A 96 7.77 12.22 3.79
CA THR A 96 6.39 12.34 4.20
C THR A 96 6.14 13.75 4.68
N SER A 97 5.05 14.36 4.20
CA SER A 97 4.65 15.70 4.63
C SER A 97 3.21 15.68 5.09
N LYS A 98 2.91 16.45 6.14
CA LYS A 98 1.52 16.73 6.54
C LYS A 98 0.80 17.70 5.58
N LYS A 99 1.43 18.09 4.47
CA LYS A 99 0.81 18.94 3.44
C LYS A 99 0.17 18.07 2.37
N ASN A 100 -1.04 18.45 1.95
CA ASN A 100 -1.80 17.77 0.89
C ASN A 100 -1.98 16.26 1.14
N VAL A 101 -2.28 15.87 2.38
CA VAL A 101 -2.44 14.46 2.77
C VAL A 101 -3.52 13.76 1.95
N GLU A 102 -4.59 14.47 1.59
CA GLU A 102 -5.64 13.98 0.68
C GLU A 102 -5.13 13.46 -0.67
N ALA A 103 -3.97 13.93 -1.14
CA ALA A 103 -3.43 13.62 -2.47
C ALA A 103 -2.20 12.72 -2.41
N ILE A 104 -1.81 12.20 -1.25
CA ILE A 104 -0.63 11.34 -1.15
C ILE A 104 -0.92 9.97 -1.76
N LEU A 105 0.08 9.44 -2.46
CA LEU A 105 0.12 8.04 -2.81
C LEU A 105 0.78 7.27 -1.67
N THR A 106 0.21 6.15 -1.27
CA THR A 106 0.81 5.27 -0.25
C THR A 106 2.24 4.91 -0.64
N ILE A 107 3.18 5.14 0.28
CA ILE A 107 4.61 4.99 0.04
C ILE A 107 4.96 3.54 -0.31
N ASP A 108 4.41 2.64 0.50
CA ASP A 108 4.46 1.20 0.27
C ASP A 108 3.40 0.81 -0.77
N SER A 109 3.87 0.53 -1.98
CA SER A 109 3.00 0.12 -3.08
C SER A 109 2.43 -1.29 -2.91
N CYS A 110 2.96 -2.09 -1.97
CA CYS A 110 2.44 -3.40 -1.60
C CYS A 110 1.43 -3.36 -0.44
N PHE A 111 1.09 -2.17 0.08
CA PHE A 111 0.13 -1.99 1.19
C PHE A 111 -1.15 -2.84 1.02
N TRP A 112 -1.76 -2.81 -0.16
CA TRP A 112 -3.00 -3.56 -0.41
C TRP A 112 -2.79 -5.08 -0.40
N ALA A 113 -1.60 -5.59 -0.74
CA ALA A 113 -1.33 -7.01 -0.60
C ALA A 113 -1.30 -7.42 0.88
N HIS A 114 -0.71 -6.58 1.73
CA HIS A 114 -0.72 -6.80 3.19
C HIS A 114 -2.14 -6.76 3.77
N VAL A 115 -3.01 -5.86 3.28
CA VAL A 115 -4.43 -5.83 3.66
C VAL A 115 -5.14 -7.14 3.30
N GLU A 116 -4.93 -7.66 2.09
CA GLU A 116 -5.58 -8.90 1.64
C GLU A 116 -5.09 -10.13 2.41
N GLU A 117 -3.80 -10.21 2.76
CA GLU A 117 -3.29 -11.26 3.64
C GLU A 117 -3.87 -11.16 5.06
N ALA A 118 -3.98 -9.94 5.62
CA ALA A 118 -4.60 -9.74 6.92
C ALA A 118 -6.09 -10.11 6.93
N LEU A 119 -6.82 -9.82 5.84
CA LEU A 119 -8.21 -10.29 5.67
C LEU A 119 -8.30 -11.81 5.61
N ARG A 120 -7.35 -12.48 4.95
CA ARG A 120 -7.27 -13.94 4.92
C ARG A 120 -7.05 -14.49 6.34
N SER A 121 -6.10 -13.94 7.10
CA SER A 121 -5.87 -14.31 8.52
C SER A 121 -7.13 -14.13 9.38
N CYS A 122 -7.90 -13.04 9.18
CA CYS A 122 -9.19 -12.85 9.86
C CYS A 122 -10.19 -13.98 9.54
N LYS A 123 -10.33 -14.35 8.26
CA LYS A 123 -11.23 -15.44 7.83
C LYS A 123 -10.79 -16.78 8.43
N GLU A 124 -9.50 -17.05 8.47
CA GLU A 124 -8.95 -18.29 9.02
C GLU A 124 -9.20 -18.43 10.54
N LEU A 125 -9.01 -17.35 11.30
CA LEU A 125 -9.29 -17.34 12.75
C LEU A 125 -10.78 -17.55 13.07
N LYS A 126 -11.67 -17.04 12.19
CA LYS A 126 -13.11 -17.28 12.33
C LYS A 126 -13.50 -18.71 12.02
N ALA A 127 -12.82 -19.36 11.06
CA ALA A 127 -13.06 -20.75 10.69
C ALA A 127 -12.50 -21.74 11.72
N ALA A 128 -11.34 -21.44 12.32
CA ALA A 128 -10.70 -22.24 13.35
C ALA A 128 -10.13 -21.34 14.45
N LYS A 129 -10.65 -21.47 15.68
CA LYS A 129 -10.37 -20.56 16.80
C LYS A 129 -8.92 -20.61 17.32
N GLU A 130 -8.16 -21.64 17.00
CA GLU A 130 -6.82 -21.86 17.54
C GLU A 130 -5.76 -21.78 16.45
N LYS A 131 -5.48 -20.56 16.01
CA LYS A 131 -4.32 -20.25 15.15
C LYS A 131 -3.56 -19.06 15.73
N GLU A 132 -2.77 -19.32 16.77
CA GLU A 132 -1.92 -18.31 17.42
C GLU A 132 -1.05 -17.55 16.40
N GLU A 133 -0.57 -18.25 15.37
CA GLU A 133 0.20 -17.65 14.28
C GLU A 133 -0.60 -16.61 13.47
N GLU A 134 -1.87 -16.87 13.16
CA GLU A 134 -2.72 -15.91 12.45
C GLU A 134 -3.03 -14.69 13.31
N LEU A 135 -3.19 -14.88 14.62
CA LEU A 135 -3.37 -13.76 15.55
C LEU A 135 -2.11 -12.89 15.60
N LYS A 136 -0.93 -13.50 15.58
CA LYS A 136 0.35 -12.80 15.55
C LYS A 136 0.50 -11.96 14.27
N LYS A 137 0.21 -12.54 13.10
CA LYS A 137 0.21 -11.81 11.81
C LYS A 137 -0.69 -10.57 11.84
N LEU A 138 -1.86 -10.68 12.47
CA LEU A 138 -2.78 -9.53 12.59
C LEU A 138 -2.24 -8.43 13.50
N VAL A 139 -1.56 -8.79 14.59
CA VAL A 139 -0.91 -7.80 15.48
C VAL A 139 0.24 -7.10 14.75
N GLU A 140 1.07 -7.86 14.03
CA GLU A 140 2.16 -7.30 13.22
C GLU A 140 1.61 -6.35 12.13
N PHE A 141 0.50 -6.71 11.50
CA PHE A 141 -0.16 -5.86 10.51
C PHE A 141 -0.74 -4.59 11.15
N GLU A 142 -1.34 -4.67 12.34
CA GLU A 142 -1.77 -3.49 13.10
C GLU A 142 -0.61 -2.53 13.39
N GLU A 143 0.52 -3.04 13.88
CA GLU A 143 1.71 -2.23 14.16
C GLU A 143 2.26 -1.58 12.89
N TYR A 144 2.30 -2.32 11.79
CA TYR A 144 2.68 -1.83 10.46
C TYR A 144 1.79 -0.67 10.01
N VAL A 145 0.46 -0.83 10.09
CA VAL A 145 -0.50 0.22 9.73
C VAL A 145 -0.31 1.46 10.59
N TYR A 146 -0.19 1.29 11.92
CA TYR A 146 -0.01 2.41 12.82
C TYR A 146 1.28 3.19 12.54
N LYS A 147 2.37 2.48 12.21
CA LYS A 147 3.63 3.11 11.80
C LYS A 147 3.48 3.93 10.52
N LEU A 148 2.75 3.42 9.51
CA LEU A 148 2.49 4.17 8.28
C LEU A 148 1.66 5.43 8.54
N LEU A 149 0.64 5.32 9.38
CA LEU A 149 -0.20 6.45 9.78
C LEU A 149 0.62 7.51 10.53
N LYS A 150 1.41 7.12 11.53
CA LYS A 150 2.26 8.05 12.30
C LYS A 150 3.20 8.83 11.39
N ASN A 151 3.71 8.18 10.35
CA ASN A 151 4.61 8.78 9.38
C ASN A 151 3.88 9.50 8.24
N TYR A 152 2.54 9.56 8.17
CA TYR A 152 1.84 10.10 6.99
C TYR A 152 2.28 9.44 5.67
N ALA A 153 2.53 8.13 5.71
CA ALA A 153 3.04 7.33 4.61
C ALA A 153 1.96 6.52 3.88
N VAL A 154 0.70 6.66 4.28
CA VAL A 154 -0.44 5.93 3.69
C VAL A 154 -1.58 6.89 3.36
N SER A 155 -2.15 6.74 2.17
CA SER A 155 -3.25 7.58 1.67
C SER A 155 -4.49 7.51 2.58
N PRO A 156 -5.22 8.61 2.79
CA PRO A 156 -6.50 8.59 3.51
C PRO A 156 -7.59 7.79 2.77
N GLU A 157 -7.38 7.41 1.50
CA GLU A 157 -8.30 6.52 0.76
C GLU A 157 -8.53 5.17 1.46
N ILE A 158 -7.60 4.74 2.32
CA ILE A 158 -7.80 3.54 3.14
C ILE A 158 -9.02 3.68 4.06
N PHE A 159 -9.44 4.90 4.42
CA PHE A 159 -10.57 5.16 5.30
C PHE A 159 -11.91 5.26 4.59
N LEU A 160 -11.95 5.15 3.26
CA LEU A 160 -13.21 5.08 2.52
C LEU A 160 -14.04 3.91 3.06
N GLU A 161 -15.33 4.15 3.30
CA GLU A 161 -16.23 3.22 4.00
C GLU A 161 -16.20 1.78 3.43
N LYS A 162 -16.03 1.67 2.11
CA LYS A 162 -16.05 0.40 1.37
C LYS A 162 -14.65 -0.10 1.00
N SER A 163 -13.59 0.43 1.59
CA SER A 163 -12.24 -0.03 1.33
C SER A 163 -11.99 -1.40 1.98
N SER A 164 -11.12 -2.23 1.39
CA SER A 164 -10.69 -3.50 2.00
C SER A 164 -10.07 -3.28 3.39
N PHE A 165 -9.44 -2.14 3.63
CA PHE A 165 -8.87 -1.79 4.93
C PHE A 165 -9.96 -1.56 5.99
N MET A 166 -11.05 -0.87 5.65
CA MET A 166 -12.16 -0.67 6.58
C MET A 166 -12.90 -1.98 6.87
N PHE A 167 -13.01 -2.87 5.87
CA PHE A 167 -13.48 -4.24 6.11
C PHE A 167 -12.56 -5.00 7.07
N TRP A 168 -11.25 -4.97 6.85
CA TRP A 168 -10.27 -5.57 7.76
C TRP A 168 -10.42 -5.03 9.18
N TRP A 169 -10.56 -3.71 9.35
CA TRP A 169 -10.68 -3.08 10.65
C TRP A 169 -11.90 -3.58 11.44
N ILE A 170 -13.05 -3.73 10.78
CA ILE A 170 -14.28 -4.26 11.40
C ILE A 170 -14.07 -5.70 11.85
N GLU A 171 -13.50 -6.53 10.96
CA GLU A 171 -13.21 -7.94 11.24
C GLU A 171 -12.23 -8.11 12.40
N TYR A 172 -11.14 -7.34 12.38
CA TYR A 172 -10.09 -7.35 13.38
C TYR A 172 -10.62 -6.94 14.77
N LYS A 173 -11.43 -5.88 14.83
CA LYS A 173 -12.08 -5.44 16.07
C LYS A 173 -13.02 -6.51 16.63
N GLY A 174 -13.73 -7.24 15.76
CA GLY A 174 -14.56 -8.37 16.15
C GLY A 174 -13.76 -9.52 16.77
N ILE A 175 -12.55 -9.79 16.25
CA ILE A 175 -11.66 -10.84 16.75
C ILE A 175 -11.02 -10.45 18.09
N LYS A 176 -10.50 -9.22 18.21
CA LYS A 176 -9.83 -8.74 19.43
C LYS A 176 -10.79 -8.44 20.58
N GLY A 177 -12.05 -8.17 20.27
CA GLY A 177 -13.07 -7.83 21.26
C GLY A 177 -12.98 -6.37 21.74
N THR A 178 -14.01 -5.95 22.46
CA THR A 178 -14.22 -4.54 22.85
C THR A 178 -13.29 -4.05 23.95
N SER A 179 -12.67 -4.95 24.71
CA SER A 179 -11.72 -4.62 25.78
C SER A 179 -10.29 -4.40 25.27
N TYR A 180 -10.00 -4.77 24.01
CA TYR A 180 -8.68 -4.59 23.44
C TYR A 180 -8.42 -3.10 23.17
N SER A 181 -7.23 -2.64 23.53
CA SER A 181 -6.78 -1.27 23.33
C SER A 181 -5.37 -1.26 22.78
N SER A 182 -5.13 -0.36 21.83
CA SER A 182 -3.86 -0.10 21.20
C SER A 182 -3.86 1.35 20.69
N PRO A 183 -2.69 1.88 20.28
CA PRO A 183 -2.63 3.18 19.62
C PRO A 183 -3.50 3.24 18.35
N LEU A 184 -3.50 2.19 17.53
CA LEU A 184 -4.35 2.13 16.34
C LEU A 184 -5.83 2.10 16.71
N VAL A 185 -6.22 1.31 17.72
CA VAL A 185 -7.60 1.25 18.19
C VAL A 185 -8.08 2.60 18.71
N SER A 186 -7.22 3.30 19.45
CA SER A 186 -7.51 4.63 19.98
C SER A 186 -7.69 5.64 18.85
N PHE A 187 -6.85 5.56 17.82
CA PHE A 187 -6.98 6.37 16.60
C PHE A 187 -8.29 6.07 15.85
N MET A 188 -8.54 4.80 15.53
CA MET A 188 -9.64 4.35 14.66
C MET A 188 -11.03 4.45 15.31
N ASN A 189 -11.13 4.40 16.63
CA ASN A 189 -12.42 4.49 17.31
C ASN A 189 -13.04 5.91 17.28
N ILE A 190 -12.24 6.95 17.04
CA ILE A 190 -12.71 8.33 17.00
C ILE A 190 -12.75 8.78 15.53
N ALA A 191 -13.95 8.97 14.99
CA ALA A 191 -14.11 9.34 13.57
C ALA A 191 -13.37 10.62 13.20
N ALA A 192 -13.42 11.63 14.07
CA ALA A 192 -12.74 12.90 13.88
C ALA A 192 -11.22 12.75 13.68
N ASN A 193 -10.58 11.71 14.21
CA ASN A 193 -9.15 11.49 14.01
C ASN A 193 -8.81 11.21 12.54
N ARG A 194 -9.68 10.51 11.80
CA ARG A 194 -9.50 10.24 10.36
C ARG A 194 -9.69 11.50 9.52
N ASP A 195 -10.63 12.35 9.92
CA ASP A 195 -10.85 13.65 9.28
C ASP A 195 -9.63 14.55 9.51
N GLN A 196 -9.14 14.64 10.74
CA GLN A 196 -7.92 15.39 11.06
C GLN A 196 -6.69 14.82 10.36
N TYR A 197 -6.58 13.50 10.21
CA TYR A 197 -5.50 12.88 9.44
C TYR A 197 -5.55 13.29 7.98
N THR A 198 -6.73 13.27 7.37
CA THR A 198 -6.93 13.68 5.96
C THR A 198 -6.54 15.14 5.73
N LEU A 199 -6.74 16.00 6.74
CA LEU A 199 -6.32 17.40 6.74
C LEU A 199 -4.83 17.61 7.06
N GLY A 200 -4.09 16.55 7.43
CA GLY A 200 -2.72 16.67 7.93
C GLY A 200 -2.60 17.36 9.29
N ALA A 201 -3.70 17.46 10.03
CA ALA A 201 -3.80 18.15 11.31
C ALA A 201 -3.73 17.20 12.52
N TYR A 202 -3.78 15.88 12.30
CA TYR A 202 -3.70 14.92 13.40
C TYR A 202 -2.26 14.77 13.91
N ASP A 203 -2.10 14.88 15.23
CA ASP A 203 -0.84 14.65 15.93
C ASP A 203 -0.90 13.31 16.67
N PHE A 204 -0.14 12.35 16.17
CA PHE A 204 0.01 11.05 16.81
C PHE A 204 0.87 11.18 18.07
N PRO A 205 0.49 10.54 19.18
CA PRO A 205 1.34 10.41 20.35
C PRO A 205 2.59 9.55 20.07
#